data_AF-A0A7J4NEE1-F1
#
_entry.id   AF-A0A7J4NEE1-F1
#
_cell.length_a   1.000
_cell.length_b   1.000
_cell.length_c   1.000
_cell.angle_alpha   90.00
_cell.angle_beta   90.00
_cell.angle_gamma   90.00
#
_symmetry.space_group_name_H-M   'P 1'
#
loop_
_entity.id
_entity.type
_entity.pdbx_description
1 polymer ?
#
loop_
_entity_poly.entity_id
_entity_poly.type
_entity_poly.pdbx_seq_one_letter_code
_entity_poly.pdbx_strand_id
1 'polypeptide(L)' 'DVAAWLATQGYSVHAWYGQNTEEFYWSIDKTLELNPTMTLDDGADLIYRVHSEYPHLADGIVGGTEETTTGVH' A
#
# COMPACT_ATOMS: atom_id res chain seq x y z
N ASP A 1 14.72 -9.54 -7.83
CA ASP A 1 15.57 -10.18 -6.80
C ASP A 1 15.16 -9.84 -5.38
N VAL A 2 15.17 -8.56 -4.96
CA VAL A 2 14.80 -8.17 -3.58
C VAL A 2 13.36 -8.59 -3.22
N ALA A 3 12.37 -8.25 -4.04
CA ALA A 3 10.97 -8.63 -3.81
C ALA A 3 10.79 -10.16 -3.72
N ALA A 4 11.45 -10.91 -4.59
CA ALA A 4 11.41 -12.37 -4.58
C ALA A 4 12.03 -12.93 -3.28
N TRP A 5 13.17 -12.38 -2.84
CA TRP A 5 13.78 -12.79 -1.58
C TRP A 5 12.88 -12.51 -0.38
N LEU A 6 12.27 -11.32 -0.30
CA LEU A 6 11.29 -11.00 0.76
C LEU A 6 10.11 -11.98 0.78
N ALA A 7 9.59 -12.34 -0.39
CA ALA A 7 8.56 -13.38 -0.50
C ALA A 7 9.04 -14.74 0.02
N THR A 8 10.30 -15.14 -0.25
CA THR A 8 10.87 -16.37 0.34
C THR A 8 11.03 -16.33 1.86
N GLN A 9 11.15 -15.14 2.45
CA GLN A 9 11.18 -14.95 3.90
C GLN A 9 9.77 -14.92 4.52
N GLY A 10 8.71 -15.02 3.70
CA GLY A 10 7.32 -15.02 4.16
C GLY A 10 6.69 -13.63 4.31
N TYR A 11 7.35 -12.56 3.83
CA TYR A 11 6.73 -11.24 3.76
C TYR A 11 5.73 -11.17 2.61
N SER A 12 4.56 -10.57 2.85
CA SER A 12 3.57 -10.32 1.79
C SER A 12 4.06 -9.17 0.91
N VAL A 13 4.60 -9.49 -0.26
CA VAL A 13 5.13 -8.51 -1.22
C VAL A 13 4.45 -8.69 -2.56
N HIS A 14 3.86 -7.60 -3.06
CA HIS A 14 3.15 -7.54 -4.33
C HIS A 14 3.84 -6.50 -5.22
N ALA A 15 5.02 -6.82 -5.74
CA ALA A 15 5.78 -5.89 -6.55
C ALA A 15 6.68 -6.63 -7.55
N TRP A 16 6.76 -6.12 -8.78
CA TRP A 16 7.68 -6.60 -9.82
C TRP A 16 8.04 -5.46 -10.78
N TYR A 17 9.13 -5.66 -11.52
CA TYR A 17 9.57 -4.67 -12.50
C TYR A 17 8.63 -4.65 -13.72
N GLY A 18 8.24 -3.46 -14.15
CA GLY A 18 7.42 -3.26 -15.34
C GLY A 18 5.92 -3.33 -15.12
N GLN A 19 5.45 -3.10 -13.88
CA GLN A 19 4.02 -2.99 -13.59
C GLN A 19 3.36 -1.90 -14.44
N ASN A 20 2.22 -2.23 -15.01
CA ASN A 20 1.30 -1.23 -15.55
C ASN A 20 0.45 -0.63 -14.41
N THR A 21 -0.33 0.41 -14.73
CA THR A 21 -1.15 1.13 -13.74
C THR A 21 -2.17 0.24 -13.02
N GLU A 22 -2.81 -0.70 -13.73
CA GLU A 22 -3.78 -1.61 -13.12
C GLU A 22 -3.10 -2.57 -12.15
N GLU A 23 -1.94 -3.12 -12.53
CA GLU A 23 -1.13 -4.00 -11.69
C GLU A 23 -0.58 -3.29 -10.45
N PHE A 24 -0.25 -2.00 -10.58
CA PHE A 24 0.18 -1.16 -9.48
C PHE A 24 -0.94 -1.01 -8.43
N TYR A 25 -2.14 -0.60 -8.85
CA TYR A 25 -3.26 -0.47 -7.93
C TYR A 25 -3.73 -1.82 -7.38
N TRP A 26 -3.67 -2.89 -8.17
CA TRP A 26 -3.91 -4.25 -7.67
C TRP A 26 -2.97 -4.60 -6.52
N SER A 27 -1.70 -4.19 -6.61
CA SER A 27 -0.71 -4.43 -5.57
C SER A 27 -1.03 -3.68 -4.28
N ILE A 28 -1.48 -2.42 -4.40
CA ILE A 28 -1.98 -1.63 -3.26
C ILE A 28 -3.16 -2.33 -2.60
N ASP A 29 -4.16 -2.75 -3.39
CA ASP A 29 -5.35 -3.43 -2.88
C ASP A 29 -4.99 -4.72 -2.13
N LYS A 30 -3.98 -5.45 -2.61
CA LYS A 30 -3.46 -6.64 -1.90
C LYS A 30 -2.87 -6.33 -0.53
N THR A 31 -2.26 -5.16 -0.33
CA THR A 31 -1.81 -4.76 1.02
C THR A 31 -2.97 -4.46 1.96
N LEU A 32 -4.11 -3.99 1.44
CA LEU A 32 -5.30 -3.66 2.22
C LEU A 32 -6.06 -4.90 2.70
N GLU A 33 -5.94 -6.04 2.01
CA GLU A 33 -6.52 -7.33 2.44
C GLU A 33 -6.02 -7.79 3.81
N LEU A 34 -4.86 -7.26 4.27
CA LEU A 34 -4.30 -7.52 5.60
C LEU A 34 -5.05 -6.81 6.73
N ASN A 35 -6.01 -5.94 6.43
CA ASN A 35 -6.67 -5.05 7.40
C ASN A 35 -5.65 -4.28 8.25
N PRO A 36 -4.83 -3.40 7.62
CA PRO A 36 -3.73 -2.75 8.31
C PRO A 36 -4.22 -1.84 9.45
N THR A 37 -3.42 -1.77 10.51
CA THR A 37 -3.64 -0.80 11.61
C THR A 37 -2.75 0.44 11.48
N MET A 38 -1.72 0.38 10.63
CA MET A 38 -0.89 1.52 10.27
C MET A 38 -0.59 1.52 8.77
N THR A 39 -0.44 2.70 8.18
CA THR A 39 0.00 2.88 6.79
C THR A 39 1.38 3.55 6.73
N LEU A 40 2.16 3.18 5.72
CA LEU A 40 3.37 3.90 5.33
C LEU A 40 3.25 4.11 3.83
N ASP A 41 3.17 5.37 3.42
CA ASP A 41 2.87 5.77 2.06
C ASP A 41 3.94 6.69 1.48
N ASP A 42 4.03 6.65 0.16
CA ASP A 42 4.97 7.39 -0.69
C ASP A 42 4.17 7.81 -1.93
N GLY A 43 3.65 9.04 -1.90
CA GLY A 43 2.84 9.61 -2.98
C GLY A 43 1.33 9.61 -2.73
N ALA A 44 0.88 9.28 -1.51
CA ALA A 44 -0.51 9.26 -1.07
C ALA A 44 -1.48 8.29 -1.79
N ASP A 45 -1.02 7.43 -2.71
CA ASP A 45 -1.90 6.50 -3.42
C ASP A 45 -2.55 5.48 -2.47
N LEU A 46 -1.82 4.94 -1.49
CA LEU A 46 -2.36 3.97 -0.52
C LEU A 46 -3.38 4.64 0.42
N ILE A 47 -3.02 5.78 0.98
CA ILE A 47 -3.88 6.59 1.86
C ILE A 47 -5.14 7.01 1.11
N TYR A 48 -5.00 7.51 -0.12
CA TYR A 48 -6.13 7.87 -0.97
C TYR A 48 -7.04 6.67 -1.22
N ARG A 49 -6.48 5.50 -1.56
CA ARG A 49 -7.26 4.26 -1.81
C ARG A 49 -8.09 3.87 -0.58
N VAL A 50 -7.52 3.95 0.62
CA VAL A 50 -8.23 3.69 1.89
C VAL A 50 -9.39 4.66 2.07
N HIS A 51 -9.17 5.97 1.92
CA HIS A 51 -10.20 6.97 2.19
C HIS A 51 -11.28 7.07 1.10
N SER A 52 -10.96 6.71 -0.14
CA SER A 52 -11.88 6.82 -1.28
C SER A 52 -12.68 5.55 -1.52
N GLU A 53 -12.02 4.40 -1.60
CA GLU A 53 -12.62 3.16 -2.11
C GLU A 53 -12.77 2.07 -1.03
N TYR A 54 -11.96 2.13 0.03
CA TYR A 54 -12.07 1.23 1.19
C TYR A 54 -12.30 1.96 2.53
N PRO A 55 -13.28 2.89 2.62
CA PRO A 55 -13.42 3.76 3.81
C PRO A 55 -13.69 2.99 5.10
N HIS A 56 -14.22 1.77 5.03
CA HIS A 56 -14.44 0.90 6.17
C HIS A 56 -13.14 0.42 6.85
N LEU A 57 -12.00 0.42 6.14
CA LEU A 57 -10.70 0.09 6.72
C LEU A 57 -10.12 1.24 7.56
N ALA A 58 -10.53 2.49 7.29
CA ALA A 58 -10.04 3.66 7.99
C ALA A 58 -10.32 3.61 9.50
N ASP A 59 -11.44 3.01 9.91
CA ASP A 59 -11.81 2.86 11.32
C ASP A 59 -10.80 2.00 12.12
N GLY A 60 -10.08 1.10 11.44
CA GLY A 60 -9.06 0.24 12.05
C GLY A 60 -7.65 0.82 12.03
N ILE A 61 -7.41 1.89 11.26
CA ILE A 61 -6.09 2.49 11.09
C ILE A 61 -5.89 3.56 12.15
N VAL A 62 -4.89 3.36 13.02
CA VAL A 62 -4.58 4.26 14.14
C VAL A 62 -3.63 5.39 13.76
N GLY A 63 -2.99 5.30 12.59
CA GLY A 63 -2.09 6.31 12.09
C GLY A 63 -1.41 5.91 10.78
N GLY A 64 -0.83 6.89 10.10
CA GLY A 64 -0.08 6.70 8.88
C GLY A 64 1.09 7.67 8.78
N THR A 65 2.10 7.30 7.99
CA THR A 65 3.21 8.21 7.61
C THR A 65 3.19 8.43 6.12
N GLU A 66 3.45 9.65 5.68
CA GLU A 66 3.65 10.01 4.26
C GLU A 66 5.06 10.56 4.11
N GLU A 67 5.84 10.00 3.19
CA GLU A 67 7.24 10.38 2.99
C GLU A 67 7.40 11.56 2.02
N THR A 68 6.50 11.70 1.04
CA THR A 68 6.68 12.67 -0.04
C THR A 68 5.97 13.99 0.21
N THR A 69 6.57 15.07 -0.29
CA THR A 69 5.93 16.39 -0.28
C THR A 69 4.67 16.46 -1.12
N THR A 70 4.57 15.62 -2.17
CA THR A 70 3.39 15.55 -3.04
C THR A 70 2.21 14.89 -2.35
N GLY A 71 2.45 13.86 -1.54
CA GLY A 71 1.38 13.18 -0.80
C GLY A 71 0.87 13.98 0.41
N VAL A 72 1.68 14.91 0.96
CA VAL A 72 1.26 15.78 2.07
C VAL A 72 0.36 16.94 1.62
N HIS A 73 0.47 17.39 0.36
CA HIS A 73 -0.17 18.62 -0.11
C HIS A 73 -1.69 18.49 -0.27
#